data_AF-L0KBK3-F1
#
_entry.id   AF-L0KBK3-F1
#
_cell.length_a   1.000
_cell.length_b   1.000
_cell.length_c   1.000
_cell.angle_alpha   90.00
_cell.angle_beta   90.00
_cell.angle_gamma   90.00
#
_symmetry.space_group_name_H-M   'P 1'
#
loop_
_entity.id
_entity.type
_entity.pdbx_description
1 polymer ?
#
loop_
_entity_poly.entity_id
_entity_poly.type
_entity_poly.pdbx_seq_one_letter_code
_entity_poly.pdbx_strand_id
1 'polypeptide(L)'
;MSFTNKNQGYALIIVLWTIVILSIILTSLVDEVSLNTMLVSNNLQQKRTDQVAVSGVMLGINQLKKDKTDYDTNNDQWTKVIEGELNNLKYKVRIKDIGSKFNINYNSYQLFYSFGWWNRELEKRLKQGLISDLVLMKDSFGKDYDQAEKFLTTYGKFNLNTDRLESLKQLMLSLQINEFQTGLVIDYLRKQRKQNNMFRNIDKLDKLYLKGLAASTVEKIEPYITTKGRININIARQELLSAILSQQLRVGLDSSHLYINKILNYRQENGIKNLNNLQRIMSVKKLEAIKPYFTVTSHYFLITTKIFSGSNNFKKEVKAIVKRKKKNNQWQVKILRWQE
;
A
#
# COMPACT_ATOMS: atom_id res chain seq x y z
N MET A 1 10.68 38.13 -90.41
CA MET A 1 11.67 37.33 -89.66
C MET A 1 11.79 37.95 -88.26
N SER A 2 11.07 37.41 -87.26
CA SER A 2 11.25 37.64 -85.81
C SER A 2 10.01 37.09 -85.07
N PHE A 3 10.03 35.82 -84.65
CA PHE A 3 8.96 35.21 -83.84
C PHE A 3 9.49 34.09 -82.91
N THR A 4 10.71 34.21 -82.38
CA THR A 4 11.32 33.17 -81.51
C THR A 4 11.55 33.60 -80.06
N ASN A 5 11.48 34.90 -79.71
CA ASN A 5 11.78 35.37 -78.35
C ASN A 5 10.58 35.42 -77.38
N LYS A 6 9.33 35.44 -77.86
CA LYS A 6 8.15 35.56 -76.98
C LYS A 6 7.80 34.24 -76.28
N ASN A 7 7.97 33.10 -76.96
CA ASN A 7 7.65 31.77 -76.42
C ASN A 7 8.69 31.28 -75.39
N GLN A 8 9.94 31.77 -75.47
CA GLN A 8 11.01 31.41 -74.53
C GLN A 8 10.81 32.04 -73.14
N GLY A 9 10.26 33.25 -73.07
CA GLY A 9 9.95 33.92 -71.79
C GLY A 9 8.82 33.22 -71.00
N TYR A 10 7.75 32.81 -71.67
CA TYR A 10 6.65 32.07 -71.03
C TYR A 10 7.10 30.68 -70.55
N ALA A 11 7.92 29.98 -71.33
CA ALA A 11 8.47 28.69 -70.92
C ALA A 11 9.34 28.81 -69.66
N LEU A 12 10.18 29.86 -69.57
CA LEU A 12 11.02 30.12 -68.40
C LEU A 12 10.19 30.37 -67.13
N ILE A 13 9.12 31.18 -67.25
CA ILE A 13 8.21 31.48 -66.14
C ILE A 13 7.54 30.20 -65.63
N ILE A 14 7.04 29.35 -66.52
CA ILE A 14 6.39 28.09 -66.14
C ILE A 14 7.37 27.16 -65.41
N VAL A 15 8.61 27.03 -65.91
CA VAL A 15 9.65 26.21 -65.27
C VAL A 15 9.99 26.76 -63.89
N LEU A 16 10.15 28.08 -63.75
CA LEU A 16 10.46 28.71 -62.47
C LEU A 16 9.33 28.50 -61.45
N TRP A 17 8.07 28.71 -61.84
CA TRP A 17 6.93 28.43 -60.98
C TRP A 17 6.80 26.95 -60.63
N THR A 18 7.09 26.06 -61.57
CA THR A 18 7.10 24.61 -61.29
C THR A 18 8.15 24.26 -60.25
N ILE A 19 9.37 24.82 -60.35
CA ILE A 19 10.43 24.63 -59.36
C ILE A 19 10.04 25.20 -58.00
N VAL A 20 9.44 26.39 -57.95
CA VAL A 20 8.97 27.00 -56.70
C VAL A 20 7.91 26.12 -56.04
N ILE A 21 6.90 25.68 -56.80
CA ILE A 21 5.83 24.80 -56.29
C ILE A 21 6.41 23.46 -55.81
N LEU A 22 7.29 22.84 -56.60
CA LEU A 22 7.95 21.59 -56.25
C LEU A 22 8.81 21.74 -54.97
N SER A 23 9.47 22.89 -54.79
CA SER A 23 10.30 23.16 -53.61
C SER A 23 9.47 23.33 -52.34
N ILE A 24 8.30 23.98 -52.44
CA ILE A 24 7.35 24.10 -51.34
C ILE A 24 6.81 22.72 -50.95
N ILE A 25 6.40 21.91 -51.94
CA ILE A 25 5.90 20.55 -51.71
C ILE A 25 7.00 19.69 -51.06
N LEU A 26 8.23 19.71 -51.59
CA LEU A 26 9.34 18.93 -51.06
C LEU A 26 9.67 19.33 -49.62
N THR A 27 9.72 20.62 -49.32
CA THR A 27 9.93 21.12 -47.95
C THR A 27 8.83 20.61 -47.01
N SER A 28 7.56 20.73 -47.42
CA SER A 28 6.43 20.26 -46.61
C SER A 28 6.46 18.75 -46.32
N LEU A 29 6.88 17.95 -47.30
CA LEU A 29 7.02 16.49 -47.13
C LEU A 29 8.18 16.14 -46.19
N VAL A 30 9.31 16.83 -46.30
CA VAL A 30 10.46 16.63 -45.39
C VAL A 30 10.06 16.98 -43.95
N ASP A 31 9.35 18.09 -43.76
CA ASP A 31 8.84 18.50 -42.45
C ASP A 31 7.86 17.48 -41.88
N GLU A 32 6.92 16.98 -42.68
CA GLU A 32 5.96 15.96 -42.26
C GLU A 32 6.65 14.64 -41.88
N VAL A 33 7.60 14.16 -42.68
CA VAL A 33 8.38 12.95 -42.38
C VAL A 33 9.20 13.12 -41.11
N SER A 34 9.82 14.29 -40.91
CA SER A 34 10.59 14.61 -39.71
C SER A 34 9.70 14.59 -38.46
N LEU A 35 8.56 15.28 -38.50
CA LEU A 35 7.58 15.31 -37.41
C LEU A 35 7.04 13.92 -37.08
N ASN A 36 6.65 13.15 -38.10
CA ASN A 36 6.16 11.78 -37.91
C ASN A 36 7.24 10.89 -37.28
N THR A 37 8.50 11.03 -37.72
CA THR A 37 9.62 10.29 -37.15
C THR A 37 9.84 10.64 -35.68
N MET A 38 9.74 11.93 -35.32
CA MET A 38 9.81 12.37 -33.92
C MET A 38 8.66 11.83 -33.07
N LEU A 39 7.42 11.87 -33.57
CA LEU A 39 6.25 11.31 -32.88
C LEU A 39 6.37 9.81 -32.66
N VAL A 40 6.80 9.06 -33.68
CA VAL A 40 7.04 7.61 -33.57
C VAL A 40 8.14 7.31 -32.56
N SER A 41 9.26 8.05 -32.59
CA SER A 41 10.36 7.88 -31.64
C SER A 41 9.91 8.13 -30.20
N ASN A 42 9.17 9.22 -29.96
CA ASN A 42 8.62 9.55 -28.64
C ASN A 42 7.67 8.46 -28.13
N ASN A 43 6.76 7.99 -28.99
CA ASN A 43 5.83 6.90 -28.65
C ASN A 43 6.56 5.60 -28.32
N LEU A 44 7.60 5.26 -29.09
CA LEU A 44 8.44 4.08 -28.81
C LEU A 44 9.19 4.23 -27.48
N GLN A 45 9.74 5.41 -27.20
CA GLN A 45 10.44 5.69 -25.94
C GLN A 45 9.50 5.59 -24.73
N GLN A 46 8.27 6.10 -24.85
CA GLN A 46 7.24 5.98 -23.81
C GLN A 46 6.89 4.52 -23.56
N LYS A 47 6.60 3.74 -24.62
CA LYS A 47 6.32 2.30 -24.50
C LYS A 47 7.46 1.53 -23.84
N ARG A 48 8.72 1.83 -24.19
CA ARG A 48 9.90 1.23 -23.54
C ARG A 48 9.96 1.58 -22.06
N THR A 49 9.69 2.84 -21.71
CA THR A 49 9.67 3.29 -20.30
C THR A 49 8.59 2.54 -19.52
N ASP A 50 7.40 2.37 -20.10
CA ASP A 50 6.29 1.65 -19.47
C ASP A 50 6.63 0.17 -19.27
N GLN A 51 7.23 -0.48 -20.26
CA GLN A 51 7.69 -1.87 -20.15
C GLN A 51 8.73 -2.06 -19.04
N VAL A 52 9.69 -1.15 -18.92
CA VAL A 52 10.67 -1.16 -17.83
C VAL A 52 9.98 -0.95 -16.48
N ALA A 53 8.97 -0.08 -16.42
CA ALA A 53 8.22 0.19 -15.19
C ALA A 53 7.48 -1.06 -14.70
N VAL A 54 6.76 -1.72 -15.61
CA VAL A 54 6.04 -2.97 -15.35
C VAL A 54 7.01 -4.07 -14.94
N SER A 55 8.13 -4.19 -15.65
CA SER A 55 9.17 -5.17 -15.31
C SER A 55 9.74 -4.93 -13.91
N GLY A 56 9.97 -3.67 -13.52
CA GLY A 56 10.42 -3.32 -12.16
C GLY A 56 9.41 -3.72 -11.08
N VAL A 57 8.10 -3.51 -11.31
CA VAL A 57 7.09 -3.98 -10.36
C VAL A 57 7.08 -5.51 -10.27
N MET A 58 7.20 -6.21 -11.40
CA MET A 58 7.26 -7.67 -11.45
C MET A 58 8.50 -8.22 -10.74
N LEU A 59 9.65 -7.54 -10.84
CA LEU A 59 10.85 -7.87 -10.05
C LEU A 59 10.58 -7.75 -8.56
N GLY A 60 9.92 -6.68 -8.11
CA GLY A 60 9.54 -6.51 -6.71
C GLY A 60 8.57 -7.60 -6.22
N ILE A 61 7.59 -7.97 -7.04
CA ILE A 61 6.66 -9.08 -6.75
C ILE A 61 7.43 -10.40 -6.63
N ASN A 62 8.34 -10.69 -7.56
CA ASN A 62 9.14 -11.90 -7.54
C ASN A 62 10.07 -11.94 -6.32
N GLN A 63 10.61 -10.81 -5.89
CA GLN A 63 11.40 -10.72 -4.66
C GLN A 63 10.56 -11.10 -3.43
N LEU A 64 9.33 -10.60 -3.32
CA LEU A 64 8.40 -10.96 -2.25
C LEU A 64 7.98 -12.45 -2.26
N LYS A 65 7.93 -13.06 -3.45
CA LYS A 65 7.60 -14.50 -3.62
C LYS A 65 8.76 -15.43 -3.27
N LYS A 66 10.00 -14.99 -3.52
CA LYS A 66 11.24 -15.76 -3.25
C LYS A 66 11.58 -15.89 -1.78
N ASP A 67 10.95 -15.07 -0.94
CA ASP A 67 11.11 -15.14 0.50
C ASP A 67 10.77 -16.53 1.04
N LYS A 68 11.60 -17.08 1.92
CA LYS A 68 11.45 -18.43 2.46
C LYS A 68 11.02 -18.42 3.93
N THR A 69 11.07 -17.28 4.60
CA THR A 69 10.74 -17.19 6.03
C THR A 69 9.24 -16.99 6.25
N ASP A 70 8.78 -17.34 7.45
CA ASP A 70 7.41 -17.09 7.93
C ASP A 70 7.27 -15.76 8.67
N TYR A 71 8.38 -15.06 8.86
CA TYR A 71 8.46 -13.76 9.51
C TYR A 71 9.21 -12.80 8.60
N ASP A 72 8.94 -11.51 8.77
CA ASP A 72 9.65 -10.44 8.08
C ASP A 72 10.38 -9.55 9.05
N THR A 73 11.54 -9.06 8.63
CA THR A 73 12.41 -8.14 9.37
C THR A 73 12.96 -7.04 8.48
N ASN A 74 13.56 -6.00 9.08
CA ASN A 74 14.23 -4.95 8.31
C ASN A 74 15.48 -5.45 7.56
N ASN A 75 16.00 -6.64 7.89
CA ASN A 75 17.20 -7.22 7.30
C ASN A 75 16.91 -8.17 6.13
N ASP A 76 15.63 -8.40 5.80
CA ASP A 76 15.25 -9.31 4.73
C ASP A 76 15.69 -8.79 3.36
N GLN A 77 15.93 -9.70 2.41
CA GLN A 77 16.42 -9.29 1.09
C GLN A 77 15.44 -8.39 0.34
N TRP A 78 14.13 -8.47 0.62
CA TRP A 78 13.13 -7.62 -0.03
C TRP A 78 13.21 -6.15 0.41
N THR A 79 13.88 -5.83 1.52
CA THR A 79 14.04 -4.42 1.98
C THR A 79 15.12 -3.68 1.20
N LYS A 80 16.03 -4.41 0.53
CA LYS A 80 17.10 -3.83 -0.28
C LYS A 80 16.54 -3.28 -1.59
N VAL A 81 17.11 -2.14 -2.03
CA VAL A 81 16.76 -1.55 -3.32
C VAL A 81 17.29 -2.44 -4.44
N ILE A 82 16.43 -2.77 -5.40
CA ILE A 82 16.80 -3.51 -6.61
C ILE A 82 17.10 -2.47 -7.68
N GLU A 83 18.35 -2.41 -8.15
CA GLU A 83 18.78 -1.50 -9.20
C GLU A 83 19.24 -2.31 -10.42
N GLY A 84 19.10 -1.73 -11.60
CA GLY A 84 19.54 -2.36 -12.84
C GLY A 84 19.31 -1.46 -14.05
N GLU A 85 19.62 -1.99 -15.22
CA GLU A 85 19.48 -1.30 -16.49
C GLU A 85 18.81 -2.21 -17.51
N LEU A 86 17.85 -1.67 -18.25
CA LEU A 86 17.13 -2.36 -19.31
C LEU A 86 16.81 -1.36 -20.42
N ASN A 87 17.15 -1.68 -21.67
CA ASN A 87 16.92 -0.81 -22.83
C ASN A 87 17.52 0.61 -22.67
N ASN A 88 18.73 0.72 -22.12
CA ASN A 88 19.42 1.99 -21.79
C ASN A 88 18.66 2.88 -20.79
N LEU A 89 17.72 2.30 -20.04
CA LEU A 89 17.01 2.94 -18.95
C LEU A 89 17.43 2.28 -17.64
N LYS A 90 17.90 3.10 -16.69
CA LYS A 90 18.20 2.66 -15.34
C LYS A 90 16.92 2.62 -14.54
N TYR A 91 16.74 1.60 -13.71
CA TYR A 91 15.59 1.49 -12.83
C TYR A 91 16.03 1.27 -11.37
N LYS A 92 15.19 1.73 -10.45
CA LYS A 92 15.31 1.47 -9.01
C LYS A 92 13.97 1.02 -8.48
N VAL A 93 13.90 -0.19 -7.92
CA VAL A 93 12.71 -0.76 -7.29
C VAL A 93 12.91 -0.78 -5.79
N ARG A 94 11.97 -0.19 -5.06
CA ARG A 94 11.92 -0.21 -3.60
C ARG A 94 10.64 -0.86 -3.14
N ILE A 95 10.75 -1.74 -2.14
CA ILE A 95 9.60 -2.39 -1.51
C ILE A 95 9.51 -1.87 -0.08
N LYS A 96 8.31 -1.49 0.35
CA LYS A 96 8.05 -0.95 1.69
C LYS A 96 6.83 -1.62 2.30
N ASP A 97 6.95 -2.04 3.55
CA ASP A 97 5.78 -2.50 4.31
C ASP A 97 4.87 -1.31 4.65
N ILE A 98 3.61 -1.42 4.27
CA ILE A 98 2.55 -0.44 4.55
C ILE A 98 1.42 -1.02 5.42
N GLY A 99 1.50 -2.32 5.74
CA GLY A 99 0.54 -3.02 6.60
C GLY A 99 0.85 -2.87 8.08
N SER A 100 2.12 -2.70 8.45
CA SER A 100 2.56 -2.55 9.85
C SER A 100 2.39 -1.14 10.43
N LYS A 101 1.23 -0.55 10.15
CA LYS A 101 0.79 0.77 10.58
C LYS A 101 -0.56 0.66 11.27
N PHE A 102 -1.00 1.69 11.98
CA PHE A 102 -2.36 1.68 12.50
C PHE A 102 -3.36 1.85 11.36
N ASN A 103 -4.39 1.01 11.35
CA ASN A 103 -5.49 1.14 10.43
C ASN A 103 -6.44 2.25 10.91
N ILE A 104 -6.52 3.35 10.16
CA ILE A 104 -7.32 4.53 10.52
C ILE A 104 -8.82 4.21 10.64
N ASN A 105 -9.30 3.21 9.90
CA ASN A 105 -10.69 2.81 9.93
C ASN A 105 -11.01 1.98 11.17
N TYR A 106 -10.09 1.15 11.65
CA TYR A 106 -10.41 0.10 12.63
C TYR A 106 -9.81 0.32 14.02
N ASN A 107 -8.55 0.77 14.11
CA ASN A 107 -7.87 0.88 15.39
C ASN A 107 -8.53 1.92 16.29
N SER A 108 -8.46 1.71 17.61
CA SER A 108 -9.09 2.59 18.59
C SER A 108 -8.50 4.00 18.57
N TYR A 109 -9.34 5.02 18.77
CA TYR A 109 -8.91 6.42 18.81
C TYR A 109 -7.90 6.71 19.92
N GLN A 110 -7.93 5.94 21.01
CA GLN A 110 -6.92 6.07 22.07
C GLN A 110 -5.50 5.82 21.59
N LEU A 111 -5.31 4.95 20.59
CA LEU A 111 -3.99 4.74 19.97
C LEU A 111 -3.55 5.93 19.12
N PHE A 112 -4.48 6.78 18.69
CA PHE A 112 -4.16 7.95 17.88
C PHE A 112 -3.89 9.18 18.72
N TYR A 113 -4.47 9.29 19.92
CA TYR A 113 -4.20 10.39 20.85
C TYR A 113 -2.74 10.44 21.33
N SER A 114 -1.97 9.37 21.15
CA SER A 114 -0.52 9.42 21.37
C SER A 114 0.22 10.27 20.34
N PHE A 115 -0.44 10.65 19.23
CA PHE A 115 0.11 11.54 18.23
C PHE A 115 -0.45 12.95 18.40
N GLY A 116 0.43 13.93 18.58
CA GLY A 116 0.03 15.33 18.80
C GLY A 116 -0.73 15.98 17.63
N TRP A 117 -0.70 15.38 16.44
CA TRP A 117 -1.45 15.84 15.26
C TRP A 117 -2.86 15.22 15.14
N TRP A 118 -3.23 14.27 16.00
CA TRP A 118 -4.58 13.70 15.97
C TRP A 118 -5.59 14.65 16.63
N ASN A 119 -6.75 14.85 15.99
CA ASN A 119 -7.79 15.76 16.48
C ASN A 119 -9.21 15.15 16.41
N ARG A 120 -10.16 15.77 17.11
CA ARG A 120 -11.55 15.29 17.20
C ARG A 120 -12.34 15.46 15.89
N GLU A 121 -11.92 16.35 14.99
CA GLU A 121 -12.59 16.53 13.70
C GLU A 121 -12.36 15.33 12.78
N LEU A 122 -11.14 14.81 12.76
CA LEU A 122 -10.80 13.55 12.08
C LEU A 122 -11.68 12.40 12.57
N GLU A 123 -11.91 12.30 13.89
CA GLU A 123 -12.80 11.29 14.46
C GLU A 123 -14.25 11.43 14.03
N LYS A 124 -14.77 12.68 13.98
CA LYS A 124 -16.14 12.93 13.49
C LYS A 124 -16.27 12.46 12.05
N ARG A 125 -15.29 12.76 11.19
CA ARG A 125 -15.25 12.30 9.79
C ARG A 125 -15.22 10.77 9.72
N LEU A 126 -14.40 10.10 10.53
CA LEU A 126 -14.33 8.64 10.57
C LEU A 126 -15.59 7.94 11.09
N LYS A 127 -16.41 8.63 11.88
CA LYS A 127 -17.73 8.11 12.29
C LYS A 127 -18.75 8.12 11.15
N GLN A 128 -18.53 8.88 10.09
CA GLN A 128 -19.44 8.94 8.94
C GLN A 128 -19.25 7.77 7.98
N GLY A 129 -18.06 7.15 7.94
CA GLY A 129 -17.82 5.99 7.10
C GLY A 129 -16.36 5.55 7.07
N LEU A 130 -16.13 4.41 6.41
CA LEU A 130 -14.79 3.87 6.16
C LEU A 130 -14.12 4.62 5.02
N ILE A 131 -12.82 4.85 5.15
CA ILE A 131 -12.00 5.49 4.12
C ILE A 131 -11.32 4.41 3.27
N SER A 132 -11.45 4.48 1.96
CA SER A 132 -10.80 3.54 1.03
C SER A 132 -9.29 3.80 0.93
N ASP A 133 -8.89 5.08 0.87
CA ASP A 133 -7.50 5.50 0.69
C ASP A 133 -7.16 6.70 1.58
N LEU A 134 -5.99 6.66 2.21
CA LEU A 134 -5.54 7.70 3.13
C LEU A 134 -5.38 9.06 2.41
N VAL A 135 -5.08 9.06 1.11
CA VAL A 135 -4.99 10.27 0.29
C VAL A 135 -6.27 11.11 0.33
N LEU A 136 -7.45 10.48 0.49
CA LEU A 136 -8.74 11.18 0.60
C LEU A 136 -8.88 12.02 1.88
N MET A 137 -7.96 11.83 2.83
CA MET A 137 -7.88 12.60 4.08
C MET A 137 -6.83 13.69 4.04
N LYS A 138 -6.14 13.90 2.90
CA LYS A 138 -5.06 14.88 2.79
C LYS A 138 -5.49 16.27 3.26
N ASP A 139 -6.65 16.73 2.83
CA ASP A 139 -7.16 18.05 3.22
C ASP A 139 -7.51 18.12 4.71
N SER A 140 -8.01 17.03 5.30
CA SER A 140 -8.32 17.00 6.74
C SER A 140 -7.08 16.90 7.62
N PHE A 141 -6.01 16.29 7.15
CA PHE A 141 -4.73 16.28 7.86
C PHE A 141 -3.91 17.55 7.61
N GLY A 142 -4.15 18.26 6.50
CA GLY A 142 -3.40 19.45 6.13
C GLY A 142 -1.88 19.21 6.16
N LYS A 143 -1.17 20.05 6.91
CA LYS A 143 0.30 19.96 7.09
C LYS A 143 0.77 18.65 7.74
N ASP A 144 -0.10 17.97 8.48
CA ASP A 144 0.26 16.76 9.23
C ASP A 144 0.11 15.48 8.40
N TYR A 145 -0.35 15.59 7.14
CA TYR A 145 -0.57 14.44 6.26
C TYR A 145 0.67 13.56 6.09
N ASP A 146 1.85 14.17 5.92
CA ASP A 146 3.10 13.42 5.74
C ASP A 146 3.49 12.64 7.00
N GLN A 147 3.09 13.11 8.19
CA GLN A 147 3.25 12.36 9.43
C GLN A 147 2.19 11.27 9.53
N ALA A 148 0.93 11.58 9.24
CA ALA A 148 -0.16 10.61 9.23
C ALA A 148 0.16 9.43 8.29
N GLU A 149 0.68 9.67 7.09
CA GLU A 149 1.05 8.63 6.12
C GLU A 149 2.14 7.68 6.66
N LYS A 150 3.02 8.16 7.54
CA LYS A 150 4.07 7.33 8.15
C LYS A 150 3.50 6.32 9.15
N PHE A 151 2.41 6.66 9.83
CA PHE A 151 1.86 5.88 10.96
C PHE A 151 0.51 5.23 10.67
N LEU A 152 -0.21 5.68 9.64
CA LEU A 152 -1.56 5.23 9.30
C LEU A 152 -1.61 4.46 7.98
N THR A 153 -2.63 3.60 7.88
CA THR A 153 -2.97 2.83 6.69
C THR A 153 -4.49 2.63 6.63
N THR A 154 -5.02 2.32 5.45
CA THR A 154 -6.41 1.81 5.30
C THR A 154 -6.41 0.29 5.08
N TYR A 155 -5.24 -0.33 4.90
CA TYR A 155 -5.08 -1.75 4.62
C TYR A 155 -5.08 -2.60 5.88
N GLY A 156 -5.52 -3.86 5.74
CA GLY A 156 -5.60 -4.81 6.84
C GLY A 156 -7.02 -5.34 7.05
N LYS A 157 -7.11 -6.43 7.81
CA LYS A 157 -8.38 -7.02 8.23
C LYS A 157 -8.81 -6.46 9.59
N PHE A 158 -10.10 -6.31 9.83
CA PHE A 158 -10.67 -5.95 11.12
C PHE A 158 -10.35 -7.01 12.19
N ASN A 159 -9.83 -6.61 13.33
CA ASN A 159 -9.49 -7.50 14.43
C ASN A 159 -10.66 -7.59 15.42
N LEU A 160 -11.19 -8.81 15.59
CA LEU A 160 -12.36 -9.08 16.44
C LEU A 160 -12.13 -8.73 17.92
N ASN A 161 -10.89 -8.70 18.39
CA ASN A 161 -10.55 -8.45 19.79
C ASN A 161 -10.30 -6.96 20.08
N THR A 162 -9.66 -6.24 19.17
CA THR A 162 -9.05 -4.93 19.49
C THR A 162 -9.65 -3.73 18.75
N ASP A 163 -10.30 -3.92 17.61
CA ASP A 163 -10.75 -2.81 16.77
C ASP A 163 -12.13 -2.27 17.14
N ARG A 164 -12.45 -1.03 16.77
CA ARG A 164 -13.72 -0.38 17.08
C ARG A 164 -14.92 -1.10 16.47
N LEU A 165 -15.88 -1.52 17.30
CA LEU A 165 -17.09 -2.20 16.81
C LEU A 165 -17.91 -1.35 15.83
N GLU A 166 -17.89 -0.02 15.98
CA GLU A 166 -18.56 0.89 15.04
C GLU A 166 -18.04 0.71 13.61
N SER A 167 -16.73 0.51 13.45
CA SER A 167 -16.12 0.29 12.14
C SER A 167 -16.51 -1.06 11.54
N LEU A 168 -16.75 -2.09 12.37
CA LEU A 168 -17.29 -3.36 11.91
C LEU A 168 -18.74 -3.20 11.46
N LYS A 169 -19.55 -2.42 12.19
CA LYS A 169 -20.93 -2.10 11.77
C LYS A 169 -20.93 -1.45 10.39
N GLN A 170 -20.10 -0.41 10.18
CA GLN A 170 -19.96 0.24 8.88
C GLN A 170 -19.50 -0.72 7.77
N LEU A 171 -18.54 -1.60 8.07
CA LEU A 171 -18.09 -2.63 7.13
C LEU A 171 -19.20 -3.61 6.76
N MET A 172 -19.98 -4.08 7.73
CA MET A 172 -21.08 -5.02 7.47
C MET A 172 -22.18 -4.38 6.62
N LEU A 173 -22.53 -3.13 6.91
CA LEU A 173 -23.49 -2.37 6.11
C LEU A 173 -22.99 -2.16 4.66
N SER A 174 -21.70 -1.88 4.46
CA SER A 174 -21.14 -1.74 3.10
C SER A 174 -21.08 -3.07 2.33
N LEU A 175 -21.07 -4.20 3.03
CA LEU A 175 -21.22 -5.55 2.46
C LEU A 175 -22.69 -5.96 2.24
N GLN A 176 -23.62 -5.00 2.37
CA GLN A 176 -25.07 -5.20 2.21
C GLN A 176 -25.61 -6.27 3.19
N ILE A 177 -25.08 -6.30 4.41
CA ILE A 177 -25.61 -7.10 5.51
C ILE A 177 -26.62 -6.22 6.24
N ASN A 178 -27.83 -6.73 6.47
CA ASN A 178 -28.89 -5.94 7.07
C ASN A 178 -28.60 -5.58 8.54
N GLU A 179 -29.34 -4.59 9.06
CA GLU A 179 -29.13 -4.06 10.41
C GLU A 179 -29.34 -5.11 11.51
N PHE A 180 -30.30 -6.02 11.34
CA PHE A 180 -30.58 -7.07 12.31
C PHE A 180 -29.39 -8.03 12.46
N GLN A 181 -28.88 -8.57 11.36
CA GLN A 181 -27.70 -9.43 11.33
C GLN A 181 -26.47 -8.70 11.90
N THR A 182 -26.32 -7.42 11.54
CA THR A 182 -25.24 -6.57 12.05
C THR A 182 -25.36 -6.38 13.57
N GLY A 183 -26.55 -6.11 14.09
CA GLY A 183 -26.82 -5.98 15.52
C GLY A 183 -26.44 -7.24 16.29
N LEU A 184 -26.85 -8.42 15.80
CA LEU A 184 -26.51 -9.70 16.42
C LEU A 184 -24.99 -9.89 16.60
N VAL A 185 -24.21 -9.64 15.54
CA VAL A 185 -22.74 -9.76 15.59
C VAL A 185 -22.13 -8.75 16.54
N ILE A 186 -22.55 -7.48 16.46
CA ILE A 186 -21.99 -6.39 17.26
C ILE A 186 -22.27 -6.60 18.74
N ASP A 187 -23.51 -6.96 19.11
CA ASP A 187 -23.90 -7.18 20.50
C ASP A 187 -23.19 -8.38 21.10
N TYR A 188 -23.04 -9.44 20.32
CA TYR A 188 -22.27 -10.61 20.71
C TYR A 188 -20.80 -10.26 20.97
N LEU A 189 -20.13 -9.59 20.03
CA LEU A 189 -18.74 -9.18 20.19
C LEU A 189 -18.57 -8.23 21.38
N ARG A 190 -19.51 -7.31 21.60
CA ARG A 190 -19.50 -6.41 22.75
C ARG A 190 -19.58 -7.19 24.07
N LYS A 191 -20.46 -8.20 24.16
CA LYS A 191 -20.58 -9.07 25.33
C LYS A 191 -19.29 -9.85 25.59
N GLN A 192 -18.70 -10.47 24.57
CA GLN A 192 -17.46 -11.22 24.71
C GLN A 192 -16.30 -10.35 25.17
N ARG A 193 -16.14 -9.15 24.58
CA ARG A 193 -15.08 -8.22 24.99
C ARG A 193 -15.26 -7.72 26.43
N LYS A 194 -16.50 -7.44 26.87
CA LYS A 194 -16.79 -7.09 28.27
C LYS A 194 -16.42 -8.20 29.25
N GLN A 195 -16.59 -9.46 28.84
CA GLN A 195 -16.21 -10.65 29.62
C GLN A 195 -14.72 -11.01 29.49
N ASN A 196 -13.93 -10.20 28.77
CA ASN A 196 -12.52 -10.46 28.46
C ASN A 196 -12.27 -11.80 27.73
N ASN A 197 -13.28 -12.28 27.00
CA ASN A 197 -13.18 -13.48 26.19
C ASN A 197 -12.59 -13.15 24.82
N MET A 198 -11.29 -13.41 24.66
CA MET A 198 -10.59 -13.19 23.39
C MET A 198 -10.83 -14.33 22.39
N PHE A 199 -11.09 -13.95 21.15
CA PHE A 199 -11.16 -14.87 20.02
C PHE A 199 -9.76 -15.29 19.60
N ARG A 200 -9.52 -16.59 19.55
CA ARG A 200 -8.26 -17.17 19.03
C ARG A 200 -8.36 -17.52 17.55
N ASN A 201 -9.54 -17.95 17.10
CA ASN A 201 -9.82 -18.30 15.72
C ASN A 201 -11.15 -17.67 15.25
N ILE A 202 -11.26 -17.44 13.94
CA ILE A 202 -12.42 -16.88 13.25
C ILE A 202 -13.56 -17.90 13.20
N ASP A 203 -13.27 -19.21 13.07
CA ASP A 203 -14.24 -20.31 12.99
C ASP A 203 -15.24 -20.36 14.16
N LYS A 204 -14.94 -19.65 15.25
CA LYS A 204 -15.91 -19.46 16.33
C LYS A 204 -17.16 -18.75 15.83
N LEU A 205 -17.08 -17.83 14.87
CA LEU A 205 -18.23 -17.13 14.29
C LEU A 205 -19.19 -18.07 13.55
N ASP A 206 -18.69 -19.07 12.85
CA ASP A 206 -19.52 -20.09 12.20
C ASP A 206 -20.18 -21.03 13.22
N LYS A 207 -19.43 -21.36 14.30
CA LYS A 207 -19.92 -22.20 15.40
C LYS A 207 -20.79 -21.46 16.40
N LEU A 208 -20.88 -20.14 16.25
CA LEU A 208 -21.74 -19.33 17.06
C LEU A 208 -23.13 -19.46 16.49
N TYR A 209 -23.88 -20.41 17.07
CA TYR A 209 -25.33 -20.47 17.05
C TYR A 209 -25.93 -19.18 17.68
N LEU A 210 -25.57 -18.01 17.16
CA LEU A 210 -26.36 -16.81 17.34
C LEU A 210 -27.68 -17.11 16.66
N LYS A 211 -28.69 -17.46 17.46
CA LYS A 211 -30.03 -17.79 16.97
C LYS A 211 -30.48 -16.66 16.03
N GLY A 212 -30.62 -16.98 14.74
CA GLY A 212 -30.99 -16.01 13.70
C GLY A 212 -29.85 -15.43 12.87
N LEU A 213 -28.57 -15.78 13.10
CA LEU A 213 -27.46 -15.37 12.21
C LEU A 213 -27.45 -16.25 10.96
N ALA A 214 -27.50 -15.63 9.78
CA ALA A 214 -27.41 -16.32 8.50
C ALA A 214 -25.97 -16.75 8.19
N ALA A 215 -25.78 -17.95 7.63
CA ALA A 215 -24.45 -18.42 7.20
C ALA A 215 -23.80 -17.48 6.18
N SER A 216 -24.60 -16.94 5.25
CA SER A 216 -24.15 -15.96 4.25
C SER A 216 -23.61 -14.66 4.87
N THR A 217 -24.06 -14.29 6.08
CA THR A 217 -23.47 -13.17 6.82
C THR A 217 -22.01 -13.46 7.16
N VAL A 218 -21.71 -14.68 7.64
CA VAL A 218 -20.36 -15.04 8.04
C VAL A 218 -19.44 -15.14 6.83
N GLU A 219 -19.88 -15.79 5.75
CA GLU A 219 -19.16 -15.88 4.48
C GLU A 219 -18.77 -14.50 3.91
N LYS A 220 -19.67 -13.51 4.02
CA LYS A 220 -19.41 -12.14 3.56
C LYS A 220 -18.35 -11.42 4.39
N ILE A 221 -18.32 -11.61 5.72
CA ILE A 221 -17.40 -10.87 6.61
C ILE A 221 -16.05 -11.57 6.79
N GLU A 222 -15.99 -12.89 6.69
CA GLU A 222 -14.78 -13.71 6.93
C GLU A 222 -13.52 -13.20 6.19
N PRO A 223 -13.60 -12.78 4.90
CA PRO A 223 -12.44 -12.28 4.18
C PRO A 223 -11.84 -11.00 4.79
N TYR A 224 -12.63 -10.25 5.56
CA TYR A 224 -12.30 -8.94 6.09
C TYR A 224 -11.96 -8.93 7.58
N ILE A 225 -12.14 -10.04 8.29
CA ILE A 225 -11.89 -10.14 9.74
C ILE A 225 -10.70 -11.03 10.10
N THR A 226 -10.16 -10.84 11.30
CA THR A 226 -9.03 -11.61 11.86
C THR A 226 -9.08 -11.61 13.39
N THR A 227 -8.40 -12.58 14.01
CA THR A 227 -8.06 -12.58 15.44
C THR A 227 -6.60 -12.24 15.69
N LYS A 228 -5.75 -12.41 14.66
CA LYS A 228 -4.30 -12.14 14.70
C LYS A 228 -4.02 -10.64 14.61
N GLY A 229 -2.94 -10.20 15.24
CA GLY A 229 -2.45 -8.83 15.10
C GLY A 229 -2.03 -8.50 13.69
N ARG A 230 -2.00 -7.20 13.38
CA ARG A 230 -1.69 -6.66 12.05
C ARG A 230 -0.28 -6.08 11.96
N ILE A 231 0.24 -5.59 13.07
CA ILE A 231 1.46 -4.79 13.08
C ILE A 231 2.65 -5.73 13.22
N ASN A 232 3.51 -5.80 12.22
CA ASN A 232 4.74 -6.58 12.33
C ASN A 232 5.69 -5.91 13.33
N ILE A 233 5.93 -6.56 14.46
CA ILE A 233 6.76 -6.01 15.54
C ILE A 233 8.22 -5.76 15.13
N ASN A 234 8.73 -6.53 14.15
CA ASN A 234 10.09 -6.36 13.66
C ASN A 234 10.27 -5.08 12.83
N ILE A 235 9.19 -4.58 12.22
CA ILE A 235 9.21 -3.46 11.26
C ILE A 235 8.56 -2.21 11.85
N ALA A 236 7.63 -2.39 12.79
CA ALA A 236 6.88 -1.31 13.42
C ALA A 236 7.79 -0.21 13.97
N ARG A 237 7.35 1.04 13.78
CA ARG A 237 8.04 2.21 14.32
C ARG A 237 7.95 2.25 15.84
N GLN A 238 8.95 2.85 16.48
CA GLN A 238 9.04 2.94 17.93
C GLN A 238 7.82 3.63 18.55
N GLU A 239 7.29 4.66 17.88
CA GLU A 239 6.13 5.43 18.34
C GLU A 239 4.85 4.58 18.32
N LEU A 240 4.69 3.69 17.32
CA LEU A 240 3.58 2.72 17.28
C LEU A 240 3.68 1.71 18.42
N LEU A 241 4.90 1.21 18.68
CA LEU A 241 5.15 0.30 19.81
C LEU A 241 4.82 1.01 21.13
N SER A 242 5.25 2.26 21.29
CA SER A 242 4.99 3.07 22.48
C SER A 242 3.49 3.26 22.72
N ALA A 243 2.75 3.65 21.68
CA ALA A 243 1.29 3.84 21.76
C ALA A 243 0.56 2.56 22.22
N ILE A 244 0.94 1.39 21.68
CA ILE A 244 0.32 0.12 22.07
C ILE A 244 0.75 -0.28 23.49
N LEU A 245 2.04 -0.27 23.80
CA LEU A 245 2.57 -0.79 25.06
C LEU A 245 2.11 0.05 26.26
N SER A 246 2.16 1.38 26.14
CA SER A 246 1.68 2.28 27.20
C SER A 246 0.19 2.06 27.50
N GLN A 247 -0.63 1.93 26.45
CA GLN A 247 -2.07 1.75 26.61
C GLN A 247 -2.42 0.35 27.16
N GLN A 248 -1.80 -0.71 26.65
CA GLN A 248 -2.20 -2.09 26.96
C GLN A 248 -1.59 -2.63 28.24
N LEU A 249 -0.36 -2.24 28.56
CA LEU A 249 0.32 -2.77 29.74
C LEU A 249 -0.05 -2.03 31.02
N ARG A 250 -0.67 -0.84 30.91
CA ARG A 250 -1.03 0.03 32.06
C ARG A 250 0.16 0.24 33.01
N VAL A 251 1.36 0.31 32.46
CA VAL A 251 2.59 0.57 33.22
C VAL A 251 2.97 2.04 33.07
N GLY A 252 3.69 2.59 34.05
CA GLY A 252 4.25 3.94 33.96
C GLY A 252 5.14 4.11 32.72
N LEU A 253 5.39 5.37 32.35
CA LEU A 253 6.16 5.72 31.14
C LEU A 253 7.54 5.05 31.14
N ASP A 254 8.28 5.10 32.25
CA ASP A 254 9.63 4.52 32.36
C ASP A 254 9.65 3.01 32.11
N SER A 255 8.65 2.30 32.65
CA SER A 255 8.49 0.86 32.43
C SER A 255 8.12 0.55 30.97
N SER A 256 7.32 1.40 30.33
CA SER A 256 7.01 1.26 28.90
C SER A 256 8.27 1.44 28.06
N HIS A 257 9.07 2.46 28.34
CA HIS A 257 10.36 2.70 27.68
C HIS A 257 11.33 1.53 27.84
N LEU A 258 11.39 0.91 29.02
CA LEU A 258 12.20 -0.29 29.24
C LEU A 258 11.78 -1.45 28.32
N TYR A 259 10.47 -1.72 28.20
CA TYR A 259 9.98 -2.77 27.31
C TYR A 259 10.25 -2.46 25.85
N ILE A 260 10.05 -1.20 25.44
CA ILE A 260 10.34 -0.75 24.08
C ILE A 260 11.81 -1.03 23.75
N ASN A 261 12.74 -0.54 24.57
CA ASN A 261 14.18 -0.72 24.31
C ASN A 261 14.57 -2.20 24.25
N LYS A 262 14.04 -3.03 25.16
CA LYS A 262 14.27 -4.48 25.12
C LYS A 262 13.76 -5.13 23.83
N ILE A 263 12.58 -4.74 23.34
CA ILE A 263 12.02 -5.23 22.07
C ILE A 263 12.87 -4.76 20.89
N LEU A 264 13.27 -3.47 20.87
CA LEU A 264 14.08 -2.87 19.82
C LEU A 264 15.46 -3.54 19.70
N ASN A 265 16.12 -3.80 20.82
CA ASN A 265 17.40 -4.50 20.83
C ASN A 265 17.23 -5.95 20.36
N TYR A 266 16.24 -6.66 20.91
CA TYR A 266 16.02 -8.06 20.56
C TYR A 266 15.69 -8.26 19.08
N ARG A 267 14.86 -7.39 18.48
CA ARG A 267 14.54 -7.48 17.04
C ARG A 267 15.75 -7.17 16.15
N GLN A 268 16.65 -6.28 16.58
CA GLN A 268 17.83 -5.89 15.80
C GLN A 268 18.87 -7.02 15.79
N GLU A 269 19.11 -7.65 16.94
CA GLU A 269 20.10 -8.71 17.08
C GLU A 269 19.63 -10.05 16.49
N ASN A 270 18.38 -10.43 16.75
CA ASN A 270 17.92 -11.80 16.51
C ASN A 270 16.81 -11.91 15.44
N GLY A 271 16.03 -10.84 15.25
CA GLY A 271 14.72 -10.91 14.60
C GLY A 271 13.70 -11.70 15.43
N ILE A 272 12.50 -11.16 15.62
CA ILE A 272 11.42 -11.86 16.35
C ILE A 272 10.74 -12.81 15.36
N LYS A 273 11.10 -14.10 15.43
CA LYS A 273 10.53 -15.16 14.58
C LYS A 273 9.15 -15.63 15.03
N ASN A 274 8.87 -15.50 16.33
CA ASN A 274 7.59 -15.84 16.95
C ASN A 274 7.35 -14.87 18.11
N LEU A 275 6.10 -14.41 18.28
CA LEU A 275 5.75 -13.52 19.39
C LEU A 275 6.01 -14.14 20.78
N ASN A 276 5.99 -15.47 20.91
CA ASN A 276 6.33 -16.14 22.16
C ASN A 276 7.79 -15.88 22.60
N ASN A 277 8.69 -15.50 21.69
CA ASN A 277 10.06 -15.10 22.04
C ASN A 277 10.09 -13.90 22.99
N LEU A 278 9.04 -13.07 23.00
CA LEU A 278 8.90 -11.92 23.90
C LEU A 278 8.69 -12.31 25.37
N GLN A 279 8.44 -13.59 25.68
CA GLN A 279 8.40 -14.07 27.07
C GLN A 279 9.74 -13.87 27.80
N ARG A 280 10.84 -13.75 27.06
CA ARG A 280 12.16 -13.39 27.60
C ARG A 280 12.24 -11.93 28.08
N ILE A 281 11.33 -11.09 27.59
CA ILE A 281 11.31 -9.64 27.85
C ILE A 281 10.20 -9.28 28.84
N MET A 282 9.05 -9.94 28.77
CA MET A 282 7.87 -9.64 29.58
C MET A 282 7.11 -10.89 30.02
N SER A 283 6.33 -10.78 31.09
CA SER A 283 5.54 -11.89 31.61
C SER A 283 4.46 -12.36 30.62
N VAL A 284 4.03 -13.62 30.76
CA VAL A 284 2.99 -14.22 29.91
C VAL A 284 1.71 -13.39 29.88
N LYS A 285 1.28 -12.86 31.04
CA LYS A 285 0.09 -12.00 31.14
C LYS A 285 0.22 -10.72 30.31
N LYS A 286 1.39 -10.07 30.33
CA LYS A 286 1.67 -8.87 29.52
C LYS A 286 1.75 -9.20 28.04
N LEU A 287 2.38 -10.32 27.68
CA LEU A 287 2.45 -10.78 26.30
C LEU A 287 1.05 -11.05 25.71
N GLU A 288 0.19 -11.76 26.44
CA GLU A 288 -1.17 -12.05 25.99
C GLU A 288 -2.03 -10.79 25.82
N ALA A 289 -1.75 -9.71 26.57
CA ALA A 289 -2.43 -8.43 26.38
C ALA A 289 -2.05 -7.71 25.06
N ILE A 290 -0.81 -7.88 24.58
CA ILE A 290 -0.31 -7.17 23.38
C ILE A 290 -0.37 -8.02 22.11
N LYS A 291 -0.41 -9.35 22.25
CA LYS A 291 -0.44 -10.32 21.16
C LYS A 291 -1.56 -10.08 20.13
N PRO A 292 -2.77 -9.60 20.50
CA PRO A 292 -3.80 -9.25 19.52
C PRO A 292 -3.46 -8.08 18.59
N TYR A 293 -2.43 -7.28 18.89
CA TYR A 293 -2.01 -6.13 18.08
C TYR A 293 -0.88 -6.49 17.11
N PHE A 294 0.02 -7.37 17.55
CA PHE A 294 1.25 -7.68 16.84
C PHE A 294 1.21 -8.97 16.03
N THR A 295 2.08 -9.02 15.03
CA THR A 295 2.46 -10.20 14.25
C THR A 295 3.97 -10.13 14.01
N VAL A 296 4.52 -11.16 13.38
CA VAL A 296 5.91 -11.20 12.91
C VAL A 296 6.00 -11.16 11.38
N THR A 297 4.86 -11.13 10.69
CA THR A 297 4.74 -11.26 9.23
C THR A 297 4.00 -10.04 8.65
N SER A 298 4.48 -9.53 7.54
CA SER A 298 3.89 -8.43 6.79
C SER A 298 3.12 -8.94 5.56
N HIS A 299 1.96 -8.33 5.31
CA HIS A 299 1.01 -8.76 4.28
C HIS A 299 0.74 -7.73 3.20
N TYR A 300 1.03 -6.45 3.43
CA TYR A 300 0.71 -5.37 2.50
C TYR A 300 1.96 -4.55 2.22
N PHE A 301 2.33 -4.46 0.96
CA PHE A 301 3.56 -3.82 0.53
C PHE A 301 3.28 -2.80 -0.56
N LEU A 302 4.05 -1.71 -0.54
CA LEU A 302 4.16 -0.75 -1.63
C LEU A 302 5.45 -1.06 -2.39
N ILE A 303 5.31 -1.33 -3.69
CA ILE A 303 6.42 -1.46 -4.63
C ILE A 303 6.48 -0.17 -5.42
N THR A 304 7.62 0.51 -5.38
CA THR A 304 7.88 1.75 -6.11
C THR A 304 8.99 1.52 -7.11
N THR A 305 8.70 1.67 -8.40
CA THR A 305 9.68 1.59 -9.49
C THR A 305 9.92 2.99 -10.02
N LYS A 306 11.17 3.48 -9.92
CA LYS A 306 11.61 4.74 -10.52
C LYS A 306 12.51 4.45 -11.72
N ILE A 307 12.30 5.16 -12.81
CA ILE A 307 13.04 5.01 -14.07
C ILE A 307 13.80 6.29 -14.37
N PHE A 308 15.04 6.12 -14.84
CA PHE A 308 15.96 7.17 -15.19
C PHE A 308 16.57 6.90 -16.57
N SER A 309 16.82 7.95 -17.36
CA SER A 309 17.64 7.83 -18.58
C SER A 309 19.14 7.86 -18.25
N GLY A 310 20.01 7.58 -19.22
CA GLY A 310 21.48 7.49 -19.04
C GLY A 310 22.16 8.65 -18.30
N SER A 311 21.60 9.86 -18.35
CA SER A 311 22.01 11.05 -17.58
C SER A 311 21.48 11.11 -16.14
N ASN A 312 20.90 10.02 -15.60
CA ASN A 312 20.12 9.98 -14.35
C ASN A 312 18.90 10.92 -14.32
N ASN A 313 18.45 11.42 -15.48
CA ASN A 313 17.22 12.21 -15.54
C ASN A 313 16.00 11.32 -15.26
N PHE A 314 15.21 11.69 -14.26
CA PHE A 314 13.96 11.01 -13.90
C PHE A 314 12.98 11.00 -15.09
N LYS A 315 12.38 9.85 -15.36
CA LYS A 315 11.42 9.65 -16.46
C LYS A 315 10.02 9.30 -15.96
N LYS A 316 9.91 8.32 -15.07
CA LYS A 316 8.62 7.81 -14.59
C LYS A 316 8.76 7.19 -13.20
N GLU A 317 7.70 7.27 -12.41
CA GLU A 317 7.55 6.54 -11.16
C GLU A 317 6.24 5.75 -11.21
N VAL A 318 6.31 4.44 -10.95
CA VAL A 318 5.12 3.59 -10.82
C VAL A 318 5.04 3.06 -9.40
N LYS A 319 3.84 3.09 -8.82
CA LYS A 319 3.55 2.61 -7.46
C LYS A 319 2.49 1.51 -7.53
N ALA A 320 2.85 0.32 -7.07
CA ALA A 320 1.94 -0.81 -6.97
C ALA A 320 1.76 -1.21 -5.51
N ILE A 321 0.51 -1.28 -5.04
CA ILE A 321 0.19 -1.82 -3.73
C ILE A 321 -0.20 -3.28 -3.90
N VAL A 322 0.47 -4.15 -3.16
CA VAL A 322 0.31 -5.60 -3.28
C VAL A 322 -0.02 -6.23 -1.94
N LYS A 323 -0.80 -7.31 -1.99
CA LYS A 323 -1.10 -8.19 -0.85
C LYS A 323 -0.37 -9.51 -1.01
N ARG A 324 0.40 -9.89 0.00
CA ARG A 324 1.10 -11.16 0.09
C ARG A 324 0.38 -12.10 1.07
N LYS A 325 0.09 -13.32 0.62
CA LYS A 325 -0.54 -14.40 1.41
C LYS A 325 0.19 -15.72 1.14
N LYS A 326 0.39 -16.52 2.18
CA LYS A 326 0.95 -17.88 2.04
C LYS A 326 -0.17 -18.86 1.67
N LYS A 327 0.04 -19.67 0.62
CA LYS A 327 -0.84 -20.77 0.21
C LYS A 327 0.06 -21.96 -0.15
N ASN A 328 -0.21 -23.15 0.38
CA ASN A 328 0.58 -24.37 0.13
C ASN A 328 2.09 -24.17 0.34
N ASN A 329 2.45 -23.53 1.45
CA ASN A 329 3.82 -23.16 1.81
C ASN A 329 4.56 -22.21 0.83
N GLN A 330 3.86 -21.63 -0.14
CA GLN A 330 4.40 -20.66 -1.10
C GLN A 330 3.75 -19.29 -0.95
N TRP A 331 4.53 -18.23 -1.12
CA TRP A 331 4.01 -16.87 -1.12
C TRP A 331 3.33 -16.56 -2.44
N GLN A 332 2.07 -16.15 -2.37
CA GLN A 332 1.31 -15.59 -3.47
C GLN A 332 1.15 -14.09 -3.25
N VAL A 333 1.27 -13.34 -4.34
CA VAL A 333 1.17 -11.88 -4.33
C VAL A 333 0.09 -11.47 -5.32
N LYS A 334 -0.87 -10.66 -4.84
CA LYS A 334 -1.94 -10.07 -5.65
C LYS A 334 -1.76 -8.56 -5.67
N ILE A 335 -1.77 -7.95 -6.85
CA ILE A 335 -1.83 -6.48 -6.99
C ILE A 335 -3.22 -6.03 -6.56
N LEU A 336 -3.27 -5.09 -5.62
CA LEU A 336 -4.51 -4.45 -5.17
C LEU A 336 -4.76 -3.13 -5.88
N ARG A 337 -3.69 -2.39 -6.18
CA ARG A 337 -3.77 -1.09 -6.83
C ARG A 337 -2.49 -0.81 -7.62
N TRP A 338 -2.67 -0.07 -8.70
CA TRP A 338 -1.62 0.40 -9.59
C TRP A 338 -1.79 1.91 -9.79
N GLN A 339 -0.70 2.66 -9.67
CA GLN A 339 -0.64 4.11 -9.88
C GLN A 339 0.59 4.39 -10.75
N GLU A 340 0.39 5.14 -11.83
CA GLU A 340 1.44 5.57 -12.77
C GLU A 340 1.59 7.08 -12.80
#